data_AF-A0A8S8Z429-F1
#
_entry.id   AF-A0A8S8Z429-F1
#
_cell.length_a   1.000
_cell.length_b   1.000
_cell.length_c   1.000
_cell.angle_alpha   90.00
_cell.angle_beta   90.00
_cell.angle_gamma   90.00
#
_symmetry.space_group_name_H-M   'P 1'
#
loop_
_entity.id
_entity.type
_entity.pdbx_description
1 polymer ?
#
loop_
_entity_poly.entity_id
_entity_poly.type
_entity_poly.pdbx_seq_one_letter_code
_entity_poly.pdbx_strand_id
1 'polypeptide(L)'
;MQAAGVKAQWGDDLYPKNLQKIGLSGFYFIVDWPMGPKPFYVKVKKDDPKISESFDLMWGDLELSSGSTRIEKKSELEDRMKNKGMNTKPLITILTYLILACLHMLVVVLVLKD
;
A
#
# COMPACT_ATOMS: atom_id res chain seq x y z
N MET A 1 -15.80 9.07 -5.66
CA MET A 1 -16.01 8.13 -6.79
C MET A 1 -17.48 7.85 -7.10
N GLN A 2 -18.27 7.31 -6.16
CA GLN A 2 -19.69 7.00 -6.41
C GLN A 2 -20.51 8.23 -6.81
N ALA A 3 -20.26 9.38 -6.16
CA ALA A 3 -20.86 10.66 -6.55
C ALA A 3 -20.51 11.11 -8.00
N ALA A 4 -19.38 10.63 -8.54
CA ALA A 4 -18.96 10.87 -9.93
C ALA A 4 -19.48 9.77 -10.90
N GLY A 5 -20.45 8.96 -10.48
CA GLY A 5 -21.04 7.89 -11.29
C GLY A 5 -20.15 6.65 -11.49
N VAL A 6 -19.05 6.52 -10.74
CA VAL A 6 -18.21 5.33 -10.77
C VAL A 6 -18.82 4.24 -9.91
N LYS A 7 -19.10 3.08 -10.52
CA LYS A 7 -19.46 1.85 -9.80
C LYS A 7 -18.20 1.32 -9.10
N ALA A 8 -18.07 1.62 -7.82
CA ALA A 8 -16.98 1.14 -6.99
C ALA A 8 -17.51 0.69 -5.62
N GLN A 9 -16.88 -0.34 -5.10
CA GLN A 9 -17.20 -0.99 -3.84
C GLN A 9 -15.99 -0.95 -2.90
N TRP A 10 -16.24 -1.26 -1.63
CA TRP A 10 -15.17 -1.40 -0.65
C TRP A 10 -14.20 -2.52 -1.06
N GLY A 11 -12.90 -2.24 -1.03
CA GLY A 11 -11.87 -3.19 -1.43
C GLY A 11 -11.46 -3.11 -2.90
N ASP A 12 -12.21 -2.37 -3.73
CA ASP A 12 -11.80 -2.11 -5.11
C ASP A 12 -10.58 -1.19 -5.15
N ASP A 13 -9.75 -1.40 -6.17
CA ASP A 13 -8.62 -0.53 -6.47
C ASP A 13 -9.05 0.75 -7.22
N LEU A 14 -8.24 1.80 -7.13
CA LEU A 14 -8.51 3.10 -7.75
C LEU A 14 -7.77 3.23 -9.07
N TYR A 15 -8.38 2.72 -10.14
CA TYR A 15 -7.83 2.86 -11.48
C TYR A 15 -7.81 4.33 -11.97
N PRO A 16 -6.78 4.77 -12.72
CA PRO A 16 -6.70 6.14 -13.25
C PRO A 16 -7.96 6.60 -13.99
N LYS A 17 -8.57 5.74 -14.82
CA LYS A 17 -9.85 6.00 -15.51
C LYS A 17 -11.00 6.42 -14.57
N ASN A 18 -10.98 5.94 -13.34
CA ASN A 18 -11.98 6.26 -12.32
C ASN A 18 -11.62 7.56 -11.59
N LEU A 19 -10.33 7.78 -11.34
CA LEU A 19 -9.81 9.01 -10.73
C LEU A 19 -9.99 10.23 -11.63
N GLN A 20 -9.81 10.08 -12.94
CA GLN A 20 -10.07 11.13 -13.94
C GLN A 20 -11.48 11.71 -13.83
N LYS A 21 -12.48 10.87 -13.51
CA LYS A 21 -13.88 11.30 -13.35
C LYS A 21 -14.11 12.13 -12.10
N ILE A 22 -13.24 12.03 -11.10
CA ILE A 22 -13.29 12.86 -9.90
C ILE A 22 -12.73 14.26 -10.19
N GLY A 23 -11.82 14.37 -11.17
CA GLY A 23 -11.25 15.65 -11.60
C GLY A 23 -10.36 16.32 -10.55
N LEU A 24 -9.71 15.52 -9.69
CA LEU A 24 -8.72 16.05 -8.75
C LEU A 24 -7.53 16.62 -9.51
N SER A 25 -6.99 17.74 -9.04
CA SER A 25 -5.82 18.41 -9.60
C SER A 25 -4.81 18.73 -8.50
N GLY A 26 -3.54 18.83 -8.86
CA GLY A 26 -2.44 19.03 -7.91
C GLY A 26 -2.06 17.78 -7.12
N PHE A 27 -1.22 17.98 -6.11
CA PHE A 27 -0.73 16.91 -5.24
C PHE A 27 -1.73 16.58 -4.14
N TYR A 28 -1.97 15.29 -3.92
CA TYR A 28 -2.74 14.81 -2.78
C TYR A 28 -2.29 13.40 -2.38
N PHE A 29 -2.65 13.02 -1.15
CA PHE A 29 -2.42 11.67 -0.64
C PHE A 29 -3.73 10.89 -0.60
N ILE A 30 -3.67 9.63 -0.99
CA ILE A 30 -4.66 8.62 -0.65
C ILE A 30 -4.06 7.80 0.49
N VAL A 31 -4.77 7.70 1.61
CA VAL A 31 -4.32 6.97 2.80
C VAL A 31 -5.36 5.97 3.23
N ASP A 32 -5.00 5.06 4.14
CA ASP A 32 -5.94 4.14 4.79
C ASP A 32 -6.65 3.18 3.81
N TRP A 33 -5.89 2.61 2.87
CA TRP A 33 -6.42 1.62 1.92
C TRP A 33 -7.00 0.39 2.61
N PRO A 34 -7.97 -0.32 2.00
CA PRO A 34 -8.44 -1.61 2.48
C PRO A 34 -7.31 -2.62 2.61
N MET A 35 -7.30 -3.38 3.70
CA MET A 35 -6.24 -4.36 3.99
C MET A 35 -6.27 -5.58 3.05
N GLY A 36 -7.44 -5.96 2.55
CA GLY A 36 -7.64 -7.19 1.77
C GLY A 36 -6.69 -7.36 0.57
N PRO A 37 -6.59 -6.36 -0.33
CA PRO A 37 -5.69 -6.41 -1.48
C PRO A 37 -4.20 -6.31 -1.13
N LYS A 38 -3.84 -5.88 0.10
CA LYS A 38 -2.46 -5.56 0.44
C LYS A 38 -1.60 -6.82 0.66
N PRO A 39 -0.29 -6.72 0.38
CA PRO A 39 0.67 -7.78 0.71
C PRO A 39 0.67 -8.13 2.20
N PHE A 40 1.06 -9.37 2.53
CA PHE A 40 1.04 -9.89 3.91
C PHE A 40 1.92 -9.09 4.89
N TYR A 41 2.91 -8.35 4.39
CA TYR A 41 3.86 -7.57 5.19
C TYR A 41 3.36 -6.16 5.55
N VAL A 42 2.20 -5.75 5.04
CA VAL A 42 1.64 -4.42 5.31
C VAL A 42 0.97 -4.39 6.68
N LYS A 43 1.28 -3.35 7.45
CA LYS A 43 0.70 -3.15 8.79
C LYS A 43 -0.75 -2.70 8.70
N VAL A 44 -1.58 -3.24 9.59
CA VAL A 44 -2.97 -2.81 9.77
C VAL A 44 -2.99 -1.54 10.61
N LYS A 45 -3.99 -0.68 10.41
CA LYS A 45 -4.16 0.48 11.28
C LYS A 45 -4.57 0.02 12.67
N LYS A 46 -4.01 0.65 13.70
CA LYS A 46 -4.25 0.29 15.10
C LYS A 46 -5.74 0.30 15.49
N ASP A 47 -6.48 1.27 14.98
CA ASP A 47 -7.87 1.51 15.40
C ASP A 47 -8.91 0.83 14.49
N ASP A 48 -8.51 0.38 13.28
CA ASP A 48 -9.38 -0.37 12.38
C ASP A 48 -8.57 -1.41 11.57
N PRO A 49 -8.71 -2.72 11.88
CA PRO A 49 -7.98 -3.78 11.19
C PRO A 49 -8.42 -4.00 9.74
N LYS A 50 -9.51 -3.37 9.29
CA LYS A 50 -9.97 -3.45 7.89
C LYS A 50 -9.16 -2.59 6.94
N ILE A 51 -8.38 -1.64 7.47
CA ILE A 51 -7.55 -0.71 6.70
C ILE A 51 -6.07 -0.88 7.04
N SER A 52 -5.23 -0.54 6.08
CA SER A 52 -3.78 -0.61 6.18
C SER A 52 -3.15 0.76 6.41
N GLU A 53 -2.02 0.79 7.09
CA GLU A 53 -1.14 1.96 7.17
C GLU A 53 -0.36 2.12 5.87
N SER A 54 -1.05 2.50 4.80
CA SER A 54 -0.47 2.70 3.47
C SER A 54 -0.89 4.03 2.89
N PHE A 55 -0.07 4.56 2.00
CA PHE A 55 -0.37 5.79 1.29
C PHE A 55 0.06 5.68 -0.18
N ASP A 56 -0.61 6.47 -1.02
CA ASP A 56 -0.17 6.80 -2.37
C ASP A 56 -0.11 8.32 -2.51
N LEU A 57 0.99 8.83 -3.06
CA LEU A 57 1.16 10.22 -3.48
C LEU A 57 0.73 10.36 -4.92
N MET A 58 -0.26 11.22 -5.15
CA MET A 58 -0.89 11.41 -6.45
C MET A 58 -0.63 12.81 -7.01
N TRP A 59 -0.59 12.93 -8.34
CA TRP A 59 -0.75 14.19 -9.07
C TRP A 59 -1.88 14.03 -10.08
N GLY A 60 -3.03 14.64 -9.81
CA GLY A 60 -4.24 14.40 -10.60
C GLY A 60 -4.67 12.93 -10.56
N ASP A 61 -4.62 12.22 -11.68
CA ASP A 61 -4.91 10.78 -11.79
C ASP A 61 -3.67 9.88 -11.80
N LEU A 62 -2.47 10.47 -11.72
CA LEU A 62 -1.19 9.78 -11.77
C LEU A 62 -0.68 9.47 -10.35
N GLU A 63 -0.38 8.20 -10.08
CA GLU A 63 0.38 7.79 -8.90
C GLU A 63 1.87 8.07 -9.12
N LEU A 64 2.48 8.83 -8.20
CA LEU A 64 3.90 9.17 -8.23
C LEU A 64 4.73 8.29 -7.30
N SER A 65 4.15 7.89 -6.17
CA SER A 65 4.80 7.06 -5.17
C SER A 65 3.77 6.33 -4.33
N SER A 66 4.08 5.13 -3.88
CA SER A 66 3.27 4.39 -2.93
C SER A 66 4.12 3.76 -1.84
N GLY A 67 3.54 3.62 -0.66
CA GLY A 67 4.25 3.18 0.53
C GLY A 67 3.34 2.60 1.61
N SER A 68 3.95 2.00 2.62
CA SER A 68 3.24 1.52 3.80
C SER A 68 4.17 1.29 4.98
N THR A 69 3.61 1.32 6.19
CA THR A 69 4.29 0.77 7.35
C THR A 69 4.39 -0.75 7.20
N ARG A 70 5.57 -1.30 7.47
CA ARG A 70 5.84 -2.74 7.45
C ARG A 70 5.64 -3.33 8.84
N ILE A 71 5.18 -4.58 8.89
CA ILE A 71 5.11 -5.33 10.15
C ILE A 71 6.52 -5.57 10.66
N GLU A 72 6.78 -5.09 11.87
CA GLU A 72 8.09 -5.18 12.53
C GLU A 72 8.34 -6.54 13.19
N LYS A 73 7.29 -7.29 13.54
CA LYS A 73 7.41 -8.58 14.25
C LYS A 73 7.47 -9.75 13.29
N LYS A 74 8.59 -10.50 13.35
CA LYS A 74 8.80 -11.73 12.56
C LYS A 74 7.68 -12.77 12.76
N SER A 75 7.25 -13.01 13.99
CA SER A 75 6.20 -13.99 14.29
C SER A 75 4.86 -13.63 13.62
N GLU A 76 4.52 -12.34 13.60
CA GLU A 76 3.30 -11.87 12.92
C GLU A 76 3.39 -12.04 11.40
N LEU A 77 4.55 -11.75 10.80
CA LEU A 77 4.79 -12.01 9.37
C LEU A 77 4.64 -13.49 9.03
N GLU A 78 5.24 -14.36 9.85
CA GLU A 78 5.13 -15.82 9.73
C GLU A 78 3.68 -16.29 9.72
N ASP A 79 2.89 -15.80 10.67
CA ASP A 79 1.49 -16.22 10.82
C ASP A 79 0.64 -15.71 9.66
N ARG A 80 0.85 -14.47 9.19
CA ARG A 80 0.16 -13.96 8.00
C ARG A 80 0.54 -14.71 6.72
N MET A 81 1.80 -15.10 6.56
CA MET A 81 2.24 -15.91 5.44
C MET A 81 1.59 -17.30 5.45
N LYS A 82 1.57 -17.97 6.61
CA LYS A 82 0.88 -19.25 6.78
C LYS A 82 -0.61 -19.14 6.45
N ASN A 83 -1.27 -18.08 6.92
CA ASN A 83 -2.69 -17.82 6.64
C ASN A 83 -2.97 -17.59 5.15
N LYS A 84 -1.98 -17.11 4.37
CA LYS A 84 -2.05 -17.01 2.90
C LYS A 84 -1.56 -18.26 2.17
N GLY A 85 -1.27 -19.36 2.87
CA GLY A 85 -0.79 -20.61 2.28
C GLY A 85 0.64 -20.55 1.72
N MET A 86 1.44 -19.58 2.15
CA MET A 86 2.81 -19.37 1.66
C MET A 86 3.82 -20.20 2.46
N ASN A 87 4.88 -20.70 1.79
CA ASN A 87 5.99 -21.36 2.46
C ASN A 87 6.88 -20.34 3.19
N THR A 88 6.99 -20.45 4.50
CA THR A 88 7.64 -19.47 5.37
C THR A 88 9.17 -19.50 5.28
N LYS A 89 9.79 -20.68 5.05
CA LYS A 89 11.24 -20.87 5.26
C LYS A 89 12.16 -20.01 4.37
N PRO A 90 11.96 -19.87 3.04
CA PRO A 90 12.89 -19.12 2.19
C PRO A 90 12.64 -17.60 2.26
N LEU A 91 11.38 -17.22 2.41
CA LEU A 91 10.90 -15.84 2.29
C LEU A 91 11.23 -14.99 3.52
N ILE A 92 11.27 -15.58 4.71
CA ILE A 92 11.56 -14.83 5.95
C ILE A 92 13.00 -14.33 6.00
N THR A 93 13.95 -15.11 5.50
CA THR A 93 15.35 -14.68 5.40
C THR A 93 15.44 -13.43 4.54
N ILE A 94 14.83 -13.45 3.35
CA ILE A 94 14.79 -12.32 2.42
C ILE A 94 14.04 -11.12 3.02
N LEU A 95 12.93 -11.35 3.71
CA LEU A 95 12.14 -10.29 4.35
C LEU A 95 12.87 -9.63 5.53
N THR A 96 13.64 -10.40 6.31
CA THR A 96 14.45 -9.83 7.39
C THR A 96 15.48 -8.86 6.83
N TYR A 97 16.12 -9.21 5.70
CA TYR A 97 17.03 -8.30 4.99
C TYR A 97 16.32 -7.11 4.35
N LEU A 98 15.14 -7.31 3.74
CA LEU A 98 14.36 -6.23 3.15
C LEU A 98 13.81 -5.24 4.18
N ILE A 99 13.40 -5.70 5.36
CA ILE A 99 12.98 -4.82 6.45
C ILE A 99 14.16 -3.98 6.95
N LEU A 100 15.36 -4.59 7.07
CA LEU A 100 16.60 -3.86 7.39
C LEU A 100 16.99 -2.85 6.29
N ALA A 101 16.82 -3.22 5.01
CA ALA A 101 17.12 -2.39 3.86
C ALA A 101 16.10 -1.25 3.66
N CYS A 102 14.81 -1.49 3.96
CA CYS A 102 13.76 -0.46 3.90
C CYS A 102 13.93 0.61 4.97
N LEU A 103 14.58 0.30 6.10
CA LEU A 103 14.99 1.34 7.08
C LEU A 103 15.95 2.38 6.45
N HIS A 104 16.60 2.04 5.33
CA HIS A 104 17.53 2.90 4.59
C HIS A 104 16.98 3.41 3.24
N MET A 105 15.75 3.04 2.85
CA MET A 105 15.20 3.40 1.54
C MET A 105 13.94 4.23 1.69
N LEU A 106 14.12 5.42 2.25
CA LEU A 106 13.25 6.56 1.97
C LEU A 106 14.01 7.41 0.93
N VAL A 107 13.30 7.90 -0.09
CA VAL A 107 13.81 8.70 -1.22
C VAL A 107 14.30 7.89 -2.43
N VAL A 108 13.35 7.39 -3.24
CA VAL A 108 13.53 7.33 -4.70
C VAL A 108 12.23 7.75 -5.38
N VAL A 109 11.88 9.04 -5.31
CA VAL A 109 11.05 9.73 -6.32
C VAL A 109 11.53 11.18 -6.39
N LEU A 110 12.77 11.36 -6.83
CA LEU A 110 13.34 12.66 -7.20
C LEU A 110 14.36 12.44 -8.32
N VAL A 111 13.95 11.71 -9.35
CA VAL A 111 14.65 11.65 -10.64
C VAL A 111 13.54 11.53 -11.67
N LEU A 112 13.64 12.26 -12.78
CA LEU A 112 12.63 12.46 -13.84
C LEU A 112 11.75 13.70 -13.67
N LYS A 113 12.41 14.83 -13.40
CA LYS A 113 12.04 16.10 -14.02
C LYS A 113 13.29 16.99 -14.09
N ASP A 114 14.16 16.63 -15.01
CA ASP A 114 15.00 17.55 -15.79
C ASP A 114 15.17 16.92 -17.18
#